data_AF-A0A4D0R918-F1
#
_entry.id   AF-A0A4D0R918-F1
#
_cell.length_a   1.000
_cell.length_b   1.000
_cell.length_c   1.000
_cell.angle_alpha   90.00
_cell.angle_beta   90.00
_cell.angle_gamma   90.00
#
_symmetry.space_group_name_H-M   'P 1'
#
loop_
_entity.id
_entity.type
_entity.pdbx_description
1 polymer ?
#
loop_
_entity_poly.entity_id
_entity_poly.type
_entity_poly.pdbx_seq_one_letter_code
_entity_poly.pdbx_strand_id
1 'polypeptide(L)'
;MSEGTRVNDFAYVKQALLAVFHRMNTRPLTRLCEKDDIQRGIADIQWMLHHHYYPSPGQVGFIIFLLRDEKFRVVREDGRQSFLAVEIQSLIDVLKDIRKYLQFVTRYDYDGCIIRLHASAERKYLWIFLECVIVFILCAVFSDYLLKTPGGEHVP
;
A
#
# COMPACT_ATOMS: atom_id res chain seq x y z
N MET A 1 20.92 -9.88 -1.76
CA MET A 1 19.77 -8.97 -1.50
C MET A 1 19.31 -8.44 -2.85
N SER A 2 18.12 -8.84 -3.31
CA SER A 2 17.68 -8.60 -4.68
C SER A 2 16.91 -7.29 -4.81
N GLU A 3 17.54 -6.27 -5.40
CA GLU A 3 16.86 -5.05 -5.86
C GLU A 3 15.92 -5.31 -7.06
N GLY A 4 16.04 -6.48 -7.71
CA GLY A 4 15.25 -6.86 -8.88
C GLY A 4 13.76 -7.14 -8.61
N THR A 5 13.35 -7.33 -7.34
CA THR A 5 11.95 -7.66 -7.01
C THR A 5 11.05 -6.41 -6.94
N ARG A 6 11.57 -5.28 -6.44
CA ARG A 6 10.80 -4.04 -6.26
C ARG A 6 10.40 -3.34 -7.57
N VAL A 7 11.21 -3.49 -8.61
CA VAL A 7 10.92 -2.90 -9.95
C VAL A 7 9.72 -3.62 -10.59
N ASN A 8 9.54 -4.90 -10.30
CA ASN A 8 8.45 -5.73 -10.85
C ASN A 8 7.08 -5.38 -10.22
N ASP A 9 7.10 -5.02 -8.95
CA ASP A 9 5.94 -4.71 -8.12
C ASP A 9 5.21 -3.42 -8.55
N PHE A 10 5.95 -2.33 -8.77
CA PHE A 10 5.36 -1.07 -9.24
C PHE A 10 4.92 -1.16 -10.71
N ALA A 11 5.74 -1.79 -11.56
CA ALA A 11 5.42 -1.98 -12.96
C ALA A 11 4.11 -2.77 -13.14
N TYR A 12 3.90 -3.81 -12.34
CA TYR A 12 2.65 -4.57 -12.31
C TYR A 12 1.44 -3.68 -12.00
N VAL A 13 1.50 -2.90 -10.91
CA VAL A 13 0.39 -2.01 -10.51
C VAL A 13 0.11 -0.95 -11.59
N LYS A 14 1.17 -0.33 -12.12
CA LYS A 14 1.05 0.66 -13.19
C LYS A 14 0.38 0.07 -14.43
N GLN A 15 0.85 -1.08 -14.91
CA GLN A 15 0.29 -1.72 -16.10
C GLN A 15 -1.16 -2.14 -15.88
N ALA A 16 -1.49 -2.72 -14.72
CA ALA A 16 -2.83 -3.17 -14.41
C ALA A 16 -3.83 -2.00 -14.32
N LEU A 17 -3.47 -0.91 -13.64
CA LEU A 17 -4.31 0.29 -13.56
C LEU A 17 -4.51 0.96 -14.91
N LEU A 18 -3.44 1.11 -15.70
CA LEU A 18 -3.54 1.68 -17.05
C LEU A 18 -4.41 0.82 -17.98
N ALA A 19 -4.32 -0.51 -17.88
CA ALA A 19 -5.18 -1.42 -18.63
C ALA A 19 -6.66 -1.28 -18.23
N VAL A 20 -6.96 -1.11 -16.94
CA VAL A 20 -8.33 -0.85 -16.47
C VAL A 20 -8.83 0.48 -17.01
N PHE A 21 -8.06 1.56 -16.89
CA PHE A 21 -8.47 2.88 -17.38
C PHE A 21 -8.64 2.91 -18.90
N HIS A 22 -7.80 2.18 -19.63
CA HIS A 22 -7.97 2.01 -21.07
C HIS A 22 -9.31 1.36 -21.40
N ARG A 23 -9.66 0.25 -20.72
CA ARG A 23 -10.97 -0.42 -20.91
C ARG A 23 -12.16 0.45 -20.51
N MET A 24 -12.03 1.21 -19.42
CA MET A 24 -13.06 2.18 -19.02
C MET A 24 -13.26 3.27 -20.09
N ASN A 25 -12.21 3.64 -20.82
CA ASN A 25 -12.27 4.62 -21.90
C ASN A 25 -12.62 3.99 -23.27
N THR A 26 -12.95 2.70 -23.32
CA THR A 26 -13.49 2.04 -24.51
C THR A 26 -15.01 1.86 -24.39
N ARG A 27 -15.71 1.81 -25.53
CA ARG A 27 -17.16 1.59 -25.52
C ARG A 27 -17.46 0.20 -24.93
N PRO A 28 -18.52 0.06 -24.10
CA PRO A 28 -19.55 1.06 -23.81
C PRO A 28 -19.32 1.89 -22.53
N LEU A 29 -18.17 1.75 -21.87
CA LEU A 29 -17.87 2.39 -20.58
C LEU A 29 -17.43 3.86 -20.69
N THR A 30 -17.21 4.36 -21.91
CA THR A 30 -16.82 5.76 -22.16
C THR A 30 -17.73 6.77 -21.46
N ARG A 31 -19.03 6.49 -21.35
CA ARG A 31 -20.00 7.37 -20.66
C ARG A 31 -19.69 7.54 -19.17
N LEU A 32 -19.14 6.51 -18.51
CA LEU A 32 -18.69 6.63 -17.12
C LEU A 32 -17.49 7.59 -17.05
N CYS A 33 -16.59 7.53 -18.03
CA CYS A 33 -15.46 8.44 -18.15
C CYS A 33 -15.84 9.88 -18.57
N GLU A 34 -17.12 10.19 -18.86
CA GLU A 34 -17.57 11.56 -19.15
C GLU A 34 -17.86 12.35 -17.86
N LYS A 35 -17.97 11.69 -16.70
CA LYS A 35 -18.18 12.37 -15.42
C LYS A 35 -16.88 13.03 -14.96
N ASP A 36 -16.92 14.34 -14.69
CA ASP A 36 -15.75 15.15 -14.28
C ASP A 36 -15.00 14.56 -13.08
N ASP A 37 -15.71 14.05 -12.07
CA ASP A 37 -15.09 13.45 -10.89
C ASP A 37 -14.29 12.19 -11.21
N ILE A 38 -14.74 11.44 -12.22
CA ILE A 38 -14.08 10.20 -12.68
C ILE A 38 -12.85 10.57 -13.50
N GLN A 39 -12.96 11.55 -14.39
CA GLN A 39 -11.81 12.04 -15.15
C GLN A 39 -10.73 12.60 -14.23
N ARG A 40 -11.11 13.40 -13.23
CA ARG A 40 -10.16 13.95 -12.25
C ARG A 40 -9.49 12.84 -11.45
N GLY A 41 -10.27 11.87 -10.94
CA GLY A 41 -9.70 10.73 -10.20
C GLY A 41 -8.76 9.86 -11.04
N ILE A 42 -9.09 9.61 -12.31
CA ILE A 42 -8.21 8.87 -13.24
C ILE A 42 -6.94 9.69 -13.54
N ALA A 43 -7.08 10.99 -13.82
CA ALA A 43 -5.95 11.87 -14.11
C ALA A 43 -4.99 11.97 -12.92
N ASP A 44 -5.50 12.08 -11.70
CA ASP A 44 -4.69 12.09 -10.48
C ASP A 44 -3.89 10.79 -10.33
N ILE A 45 -4.54 9.63 -10.51
CA ILE A 45 -3.85 8.34 -10.45
C ILE A 45 -2.82 8.22 -11.57
N GLN A 46 -3.14 8.64 -12.80
CA GLN A 46 -2.21 8.62 -13.92
C GLN A 46 -0.98 9.52 -13.66
N TRP A 47 -1.20 10.72 -13.11
CA TRP A 47 -0.12 11.61 -12.71
C TRP A 47 0.78 10.95 -11.66
N MET A 48 0.21 10.30 -10.64
CA MET A 48 0.98 9.57 -9.64
C MET A 48 1.81 8.44 -10.26
N LEU A 49 1.20 7.63 -11.13
CA LEU A 49 1.87 6.51 -11.82
C LEU A 49 2.96 6.98 -12.77
N HIS A 50 2.80 8.15 -13.39
CA HIS A 50 3.82 8.78 -14.22
C HIS A 50 5.04 9.18 -13.39
N HIS A 51 4.82 9.69 -12.17
CA HIS A 51 5.86 10.14 -11.24
C HIS A 51 6.35 9.05 -10.29
N HIS A 52 6.09 7.76 -10.59
CA HIS A 52 6.53 6.62 -9.79
C HIS A 52 5.99 6.58 -8.35
N TYR A 53 4.79 7.13 -8.14
CA TYR A 53 4.05 7.04 -6.89
C TYR A 53 2.92 6.04 -6.98
N TYR A 54 2.77 5.20 -5.94
CA TYR A 54 1.59 4.36 -5.81
C TYR A 54 0.37 5.22 -5.45
N PRO A 55 -0.78 5.02 -6.13
CA PRO A 55 -2.03 5.62 -5.68
C PRO A 55 -2.43 5.06 -4.32
N SER A 56 -3.24 5.82 -3.60
CA SER A 56 -3.82 5.36 -2.34
C SER A 56 -4.86 4.25 -2.57
N PRO A 57 -5.02 3.31 -1.62
CA PRO A 57 -6.12 2.35 -1.65
C PRO A 57 -7.51 3.01 -1.72
N GLY A 58 -7.67 4.21 -1.15
CA GLY A 58 -8.90 5.00 -1.22
C GLY A 58 -9.21 5.49 -2.64
N GLN A 59 -8.20 6.01 -3.36
CA GLN A 59 -8.36 6.42 -4.76
C GLN A 59 -8.79 5.23 -5.64
N VAL A 60 -8.18 4.06 -5.46
CA VAL A 60 -8.63 2.84 -6.17
C VAL A 60 -10.03 2.41 -5.71
N GLY A 61 -10.32 2.55 -4.41
CA GLY A 61 -11.64 2.30 -3.83
C GLY A 61 -12.75 3.16 -4.43
N PHE A 62 -12.47 4.43 -4.72
CA PHE A 62 -13.41 5.34 -5.37
C PHE A 62 -13.75 4.88 -6.79
N ILE A 63 -12.76 4.46 -7.58
CA ILE A 63 -13.02 3.89 -8.92
C ILE A 63 -13.88 2.61 -8.82
N ILE A 64 -13.61 1.74 -7.84
CA ILE A 64 -14.44 0.55 -7.60
C ILE A 64 -15.89 0.93 -7.29
N PHE A 65 -16.10 1.96 -6.46
CA PHE A 65 -17.45 2.43 -6.11
C PHE A 65 -18.22 2.87 -7.35
N LEU A 66 -17.59 3.64 -8.24
CA LEU A 66 -18.19 4.14 -9.47
C LEU A 66 -18.53 3.01 -10.46
N LEU A 67 -17.64 2.03 -10.61
CA LEU A 67 -17.91 0.85 -11.42
C LEU A 67 -19.04 0.00 -10.84
N ARG A 68 -19.18 -0.08 -9.52
CA ARG A 68 -20.31 -0.78 -8.89
C ARG A 68 -21.64 -0.09 -9.19
N ASP A 69 -21.69 1.23 -9.07
CA ASP A 69 -22.87 2.03 -9.42
C ASP A 69 -23.28 1.78 -10.88
N GLU A 70 -22.30 1.84 -11.79
CA GLU A 70 -22.51 1.58 -13.21
C GLU A 70 -22.98 0.14 -13.47
N LYS A 71 -22.41 -0.84 -12.77
CA LYS A 71 -22.88 -2.23 -12.83
C LYS A 71 -24.33 -2.36 -12.39
N PHE A 72 -24.74 -1.70 -11.29
CA PHE A 72 -26.13 -1.77 -10.84
C PHE A 72 -27.09 -1.21 -11.88
N ARG A 73 -26.72 -0.09 -12.52
CA ARG A 73 -27.45 0.50 -13.64
C ARG A 73 -27.61 -0.48 -14.79
N VAL A 74 -26.52 -1.09 -15.25
CA VAL A 74 -26.50 -2.06 -16.36
C VAL A 74 -27.30 -3.32 -16.02
N VAL A 75 -27.19 -3.84 -14.80
CA VAL A 75 -27.98 -5.02 -14.37
C VAL A 75 -29.47 -4.72 -14.38
N ARG A 76 -29.88 -3.48 -14.08
CA ARG A 76 -31.27 -3.04 -14.11
C ARG A 76 -31.79 -2.84 -15.54
N GLU A 77 -30.95 -2.33 -16.44
CA GLU A 77 -31.33 -2.00 -17.82
C GLU A 77 -31.25 -3.22 -18.76
N ASP A 78 -30.14 -3.98 -18.70
CA ASP A 78 -29.81 -5.04 -19.65
C ASP A 78 -29.84 -6.45 -19.02
N GLY A 79 -30.07 -6.53 -17.71
CA GLY A 79 -30.09 -7.78 -16.96
C GLY A 79 -28.73 -8.23 -16.44
N ARG A 80 -28.77 -9.15 -15.45
CA ARG A 80 -27.58 -9.59 -14.69
C ARG A 80 -26.51 -10.30 -15.52
N GLN A 81 -26.93 -10.97 -16.60
CA GLN A 81 -26.05 -11.75 -17.48
C GLN A 81 -25.64 -10.98 -18.74
N SER A 82 -25.90 -9.66 -18.78
CA SER A 82 -25.42 -8.83 -19.88
C SER A 82 -23.88 -8.87 -19.92
N PHE A 83 -23.35 -8.87 -21.15
CA PHE A 83 -21.91 -8.84 -21.40
C PHE A 83 -21.23 -7.70 -20.61
N LEU A 84 -21.87 -6.52 -20.61
CA LEU A 84 -21.36 -5.33 -19.94
C LEU A 84 -21.32 -5.49 -18.40
N ALA A 85 -22.33 -6.10 -17.78
CA ALA A 85 -22.30 -6.34 -16.33
C ALA A 85 -21.17 -7.29 -15.92
N VAL A 86 -20.84 -8.27 -16.76
CA VAL A 86 -19.72 -9.20 -16.57
C VAL A 86 -18.38 -8.48 -16.78
N GLU A 87 -18.29 -7.65 -17.82
CA GLU A 87 -17.09 -6.85 -18.10
C GLU A 87 -16.78 -5.89 -16.93
N ILE A 88 -17.77 -5.13 -16.46
CA ILE A 88 -17.60 -4.25 -15.30
C ILE A 88 -17.18 -5.04 -14.05
N GLN A 89 -17.76 -6.22 -13.84
CA GLN A 89 -17.37 -7.08 -12.72
C GLN A 89 -15.91 -7.50 -12.81
N SER A 90 -15.42 -7.83 -14.01
CA SER A 90 -14.01 -8.19 -14.22
C SER A 90 -13.06 -7.04 -13.87
N LEU A 91 -13.42 -5.80 -14.23
CA LEU A 91 -12.64 -4.61 -13.87
C LEU A 91 -12.64 -4.37 -12.36
N ILE A 92 -13.79 -4.52 -11.71
CA ILE A 92 -13.93 -4.40 -10.25
C ILE A 92 -13.01 -5.40 -9.54
N ASP A 93 -12.93 -6.63 -10.01
CA ASP A 93 -12.13 -7.66 -9.35
C ASP A 93 -10.63 -7.40 -9.49
N VAL A 94 -10.16 -6.99 -10.67
CA VAL A 94 -8.78 -6.51 -10.87
C VAL A 94 -8.45 -5.34 -9.92
N LEU A 95 -9.35 -4.36 -9.82
CA LEU A 95 -9.14 -3.21 -8.93
C LEU A 95 -9.15 -3.59 -7.45
N LYS A 96 -9.95 -4.58 -7.03
CA LYS A 96 -9.92 -5.09 -5.65
C LYS A 96 -8.57 -5.73 -5.33
N ASP A 97 -8.02 -6.49 -6.26
CA ASP A 97 -6.72 -7.15 -6.07
C ASP A 97 -5.61 -6.11 -5.97
N ILE A 98 -5.61 -5.11 -6.86
CA ILE A 98 -4.71 -3.96 -6.77
C ILE A 98 -4.88 -3.22 -5.45
N ARG A 99 -6.12 -2.95 -5.01
CA ARG A 99 -6.39 -2.27 -3.74
C ARG A 99 -5.82 -3.05 -2.55
N LYS A 100 -6.05 -4.36 -2.48
CA LYS A 100 -5.50 -5.23 -1.43
C LYS A 100 -3.97 -5.22 -1.45
N TYR A 101 -3.39 -5.30 -2.64
CA TYR A 101 -1.94 -5.23 -2.81
C TYR A 101 -1.38 -3.89 -2.32
N LEU A 102 -2.01 -2.78 -2.70
CA LEU A 102 -1.64 -1.46 -2.23
C LEU A 102 -1.72 -1.39 -0.71
N GLN A 103 -2.81 -1.82 -0.09
CA GLN A 103 -2.95 -1.87 1.38
C GLN A 103 -1.78 -2.62 2.04
N PHE A 104 -1.34 -3.73 1.44
CA PHE A 104 -0.22 -4.50 1.93
C PHE A 104 1.13 -3.78 1.78
N VAL A 105 1.43 -3.25 0.59
CA VAL A 105 2.75 -2.68 0.25
C VAL A 105 2.96 -1.29 0.81
N THR A 106 1.92 -0.46 0.80
CA THR A 106 2.05 0.98 1.08
C THR A 106 1.74 1.35 2.52
N ARG A 107 1.10 0.46 3.30
CA ARG A 107 0.70 0.70 4.70
C ARG A 107 0.08 2.09 4.91
N TYR A 108 -0.79 2.54 4.01
CA TYR A 108 -1.55 3.78 4.22
C TYR A 108 -2.33 3.64 5.51
N ASP A 109 -2.06 4.53 6.47
CA ASP A 109 -2.82 4.63 7.73
C ASP A 109 -4.18 5.31 7.46
N TYR A 110 -4.22 6.29 6.53
CA TYR A 110 -5.42 7.06 6.15
C TYR A 110 -5.38 7.54 4.68
N ASP A 111 -6.56 7.85 4.11
CA ASP A 111 -6.71 8.41 2.76
C ASP A 111 -6.04 9.80 2.64
N GLY A 112 -5.26 10.03 1.58
CA GLY A 112 -4.55 11.29 1.32
C GLY A 112 -3.12 11.39 1.88
N CYS A 113 -2.63 10.36 2.58
CA CYS A 113 -1.23 10.33 3.03
C CYS A 113 -0.25 10.16 1.85
N ILE A 114 0.48 11.20 1.47
CA ILE A 114 1.65 11.03 0.58
C ILE A 114 2.59 10.02 1.26
N ILE A 115 2.88 8.92 0.57
CA ILE A 115 3.74 7.83 1.07
C ILE A 115 5.06 8.44 1.56
N ARG A 116 5.25 8.49 2.89
CA ARG A 116 6.59 8.42 3.46
C ARG A 116 7.05 6.98 3.30
N LEU A 117 7.67 6.70 2.17
CA LEU A 117 8.52 5.53 2.06
C LEU A 117 9.62 5.74 3.12
N HIS A 118 9.77 4.78 4.04
CA HIS A 118 10.69 4.77 5.19
C HIS A 118 10.31 5.55 6.46
N ALA A 119 10.00 4.79 7.52
CA ALA A 119 10.40 5.06 8.92
C ALA A 119 9.97 3.93 9.88
N SER A 120 8.93 3.15 9.52
CA SER A 120 8.37 2.10 10.40
C SER A 120 9.33 0.92 10.60
N ALA A 121 10.09 0.52 9.58
CA ALA A 121 11.07 -0.55 9.70
C ALA A 121 12.24 -0.11 10.60
N GLU A 122 12.79 1.11 10.38
CA GLU A 122 13.89 1.65 11.18
C GLU A 122 13.53 1.84 12.65
N ARG A 123 12.32 2.30 12.98
CA ARG A 123 11.90 2.43 14.39
C ARG A 123 11.95 1.11 15.15
N LYS A 124 11.53 0.00 14.52
CA LYS A 124 11.58 -1.32 15.18
C LYS A 124 13.01 -1.76 15.47
N TYR A 125 13.95 -1.53 14.55
CA TYR A 125 15.36 -1.81 14.79
C TYR A 125 16.00 -0.88 15.81
N LEU A 126 15.54 0.38 15.88
CA LEU A 126 16.03 1.37 16.84
C LEU A 126 15.67 0.99 18.29
N TRP A 127 14.44 0.49 18.51
CA TRP A 127 14.03 -0.04 19.82
C TRP A 127 14.83 -1.29 20.21
N ILE A 128 15.02 -2.23 19.29
CA ILE A 128 15.84 -3.43 19.55
C ILE A 128 17.29 -3.07 19.84
N PHE A 129 17.86 -2.11 19.10
CA PHE A 129 19.21 -1.61 19.33
C PHE A 129 19.34 -0.95 20.71
N LEU A 130 18.35 -0.13 21.10
CA LEU A 130 18.34 0.51 22.42
C LEU A 130 18.30 -0.52 23.56
N GLU A 131 17.46 -1.54 23.43
CA GLU A 131 17.37 -2.67 24.37
C GLU A 131 18.73 -3.40 24.49
N CYS A 132 19.38 -3.70 23.35
CA CYS A 132 20.70 -4.34 23.36
C CYS A 132 21.78 -3.47 24.03
N VAL A 133 21.77 -2.16 23.81
CA VAL A 133 22.73 -1.23 24.44
C VAL A 133 22.51 -1.16 25.96
N ILE A 134 21.26 -1.11 26.42
CA ILE A 134 20.93 -1.11 27.85
C ILE A 134 21.42 -2.41 28.52
N VAL A 135 21.13 -3.57 27.91
CA VAL A 135 21.61 -4.87 28.41
C VAL A 135 23.14 -4.91 28.46
N PHE A 136 23.82 -4.40 27.43
CA PHE A 136 25.29 -4.37 27.38
C PHE A 136 25.89 -3.50 28.50
N ILE A 137 25.32 -2.31 28.74
CA ILE A 137 25.76 -1.43 29.84
C ILE A 137 25.55 -2.10 31.20
N LEU A 138 24.40 -2.73 31.41
CA LEU A 138 24.10 -3.45 32.65
C LEU A 138 25.09 -4.61 32.88
N CYS A 139 25.40 -5.39 31.84
CA CYS A 139 26.40 -6.45 31.93
C CYS A 139 27.80 -5.90 32.25
N ALA A 140 28.24 -4.83 31.59
CA ALA A 140 29.54 -4.22 31.84
C ALA A 140 29.67 -3.68 33.27
N VAL A 141 28.62 -3.03 33.77
CA VAL A 141 28.56 -2.55 35.16
C VAL A 141 28.58 -3.73 36.13
N PHE A 142 27.79 -4.79 35.89
CA PHE A 142 27.77 -5.97 36.75
C PHE A 142 29.12 -6.72 36.79
N SER A 143 29.82 -6.80 35.65
CA SER A 143 31.17 -7.35 35.57
C SER A 143 32.20 -6.49 36.31
N ASP A 144 32.09 -5.15 36.26
CA ASP A 144 32.96 -4.26 37.05
C ASP A 144 32.69 -4.40 38.56
N TYR A 145 31.41 -4.49 38.98
CA TYR A 145 31.05 -4.74 40.37
C TYR A 145 31.52 -6.11 40.90
N LEU A 146 31.49 -7.16 40.06
CA LEU A 146 31.99 -8.49 40.42
C LEU A 146 33.53 -8.57 40.43
N LEU A 147 34.24 -7.80 39.60
CA LEU A 147 35.70 -7.71 39.66
C LEU A 147 36.20 -6.85 40.82
N LYS A 148 35.34 -5.98 41.37
CA LYS A 148 35.68 -5.00 42.40
C LYS A 148 35.27 -5.42 43.82
N THR A 149 35.11 -6.72 44.07
CA THR A 149 35.23 -7.28 45.43
C THR A 149 36.70 -7.55 45.71
N PRO A 150 37.43 -6.68 46.45
CA PRO A 150 38.69 -7.08 47.02
C PRO A 150 38.39 -8.03 48.17
N GLY A 151 38.96 -9.24 48.12
CA GLY A 151 39.02 -10.08 49.32
C GLY A 151 39.86 -9.39 50.39
N GLY A 152 39.39 -9.43 51.64
CA GLY A 152 40.23 -9.20 52.81
C GLY A 152 39.64 -8.26 53.85
N GLU A 153 38.86 -8.80 54.78
CA GLU A 153 38.90 -8.30 56.15
C GLU A 153 39.46 -9.41 57.04
N HIS A 154 40.70 -9.18 57.45
CA HIS A 154 41.36 -9.80 58.56
C HIS A 154 41.09 -8.91 59.80
N VAL A 155 41.17 -9.53 60.99
CA VAL A 155 41.44 -8.95 62.34
C VAL A 155 40.19 -8.66 63.21
N PRO A 156 40.22 -8.93 64.54
CA PRO A 156 41.32 -9.38 65.39
C PRO A 156 41.28 -10.84 65.84
#